data_AF-A0A7C6R6Y7-F1
#
_entry.id   AF-A0A7C6R6Y7-F1
#
_cell.length_a   1.000
_cell.length_b   1.000
_cell.length_c   1.000
_cell.angle_alpha   90.00
_cell.angle_beta   90.00
_cell.angle_gamma   90.00
#
_symmetry.space_group_name_H-M   'P 1'
#
loop_
_entity.id
_entity.type
_entity.pdbx_description
1 polymer ?
#
loop_
_entity_poly.entity_id
_entity_poly.type
_entity_poly.pdbx_seq_one_letter_code
_entity_poly.pdbx_strand_id
1 'polypeptide(L)'
;MNEQGEKMFELAEQLKELKDLKKSAEQELKEINDKIDETEYRLSELMAETETQNFTRGGVMFYLTGTTRASAAAGRKEELYLALKKAGFGDLVYETVNANSLSAFVKEQMEENNDELPGWLSGLVNVFEKTSVGMRKASK
;
A
#
# COMPACT_ATOMS: atom_id res chain seq x y z
N MET A 1 -24.46 14.28 42.80
CA MET A 1 -24.56 13.94 41.37
C MET A 1 -25.04 12.50 41.24
N ASN A 2 -25.84 12.17 40.23
CA ASN A 2 -26.36 10.81 40.06
C ASN A 2 -25.27 9.95 39.41
N GLU A 3 -25.14 8.69 39.84
CA GLU A 3 -24.08 7.74 39.47
C GLU A 3 -23.93 7.55 37.94
N GLN A 4 -25.05 7.70 37.21
CA GLN A 4 -25.07 7.65 35.74
C GLN A 4 -24.43 8.87 35.06
N GLY A 5 -24.44 10.04 35.71
CA GLY A 5 -23.81 11.26 35.21
C GLY A 5 -22.28 11.19 35.35
N GLU A 6 -21.78 10.70 36.49
CA GLU A 6 -20.35 10.47 36.70
C GLU A 6 -19.78 9.49 35.66
N LYS A 7 -20.46 8.36 35.46
CA LYS A 7 -20.07 7.37 34.45
C LYS A 7 -20.05 7.92 33.02
N MET A 8 -20.94 8.88 32.71
CA MET A 8 -20.96 9.54 31.41
C MET A 8 -19.75 10.46 31.22
N PHE A 9 -19.30 11.15 32.27
CA PHE A 9 -18.10 11.98 32.22
C PHE A 9 -16.82 11.14 32.12
N GLU A 10 -16.71 10.07 32.90
CA GLU A 10 -15.58 9.13 32.80
C GLU A 10 -15.43 8.55 31.38
N LEU A 11 -16.54 8.10 30.78
CA LEU A 11 -16.52 7.59 29.40
C LEU A 11 -16.17 8.66 28.37
N ALA A 12 -16.58 9.92 28.60
CA ALA A 12 -16.26 11.02 27.71
C ALA A 12 -14.76 11.37 27.76
N GLU A 13 -14.16 11.37 28.94
CA GLU A 13 -12.72 11.56 29.13
C GLU A 13 -11.92 10.44 28.49
N GLN A 14 -12.30 9.17 28.75
CA GLN A 14 -11.69 8.01 28.12
C GLN A 14 -11.78 8.05 26.59
N LEU A 15 -12.94 8.42 26.04
CA LEU A 15 -13.12 8.53 24.59
C LEU A 15 -12.20 9.60 23.99
N LYS A 16 -12.00 10.72 24.68
CA LYS A 16 -11.10 11.78 24.24
C LYS A 16 -9.66 11.29 24.24
N GLU A 17 -9.19 10.69 25.33
CA GLU A 17 -7.84 10.13 25.43
C GLU A 17 -7.56 9.09 24.34
N LEU A 18 -8.50 8.17 24.11
CA LEU A 18 -8.38 7.17 23.06
C LEU A 18 -8.28 7.79 21.66
N LYS A 19 -9.03 8.86 21.38
CA LYS A 19 -8.94 9.57 20.09
C LYS A 19 -7.62 10.31 19.92
N ASP A 20 -7.10 10.93 20.99
CA ASP A 20 -5.82 11.62 20.97
C ASP A 20 -4.66 10.62 20.79
N LEU A 21 -4.70 9.49 21.50
CA LEU A 21 -3.74 8.40 21.32
C LEU A 21 -3.78 7.82 19.91
N LYS A 22 -4.98 7.56 19.37
CA LYS A 22 -5.15 7.10 18.00
C LYS A 22 -4.50 8.06 17.01
N LYS A 23 -4.75 9.37 17.15
CA LYS A 23 -4.18 10.39 16.27
C LYS A 23 -2.64 10.42 16.36
N SER A 24 -2.08 10.29 17.55
CA SER A 24 -0.62 10.21 17.73
C SER A 24 -0.04 8.96 17.07
N ALA A 25 -0.66 7.80 17.29
CA ALA A 25 -0.21 6.54 16.70
C ALA A 25 -0.33 6.55 15.16
N GLU A 26 -1.37 7.17 14.59
CA GLU A 26 -1.49 7.35 13.13
C GLU A 26 -0.37 8.23 12.57
N GLN A 27 0.04 9.27 13.30
CA GLN A 27 1.16 10.12 12.92
C GLN A 27 2.50 9.38 13.01
N GLU A 28 2.75 8.66 14.11
CA GLU A 28 3.96 7.83 14.28
C GLU A 28 4.04 6.74 13.20
N LEU A 29 2.92 6.09 12.90
CA LEU A 29 2.82 5.09 11.84
C LEU A 29 3.19 5.70 10.48
N LYS A 30 2.72 6.91 10.19
CA LYS A 30 3.08 7.63 8.96
C LYS A 30 4.59 7.88 8.91
N GLU A 31 5.20 8.38 9.98
CA GLU A 31 6.64 8.64 10.04
C GLU A 31 7.49 7.36 9.91
N ILE A 32 7.04 6.26 10.50
CA ILE A 32 7.69 4.95 10.36
C ILE A 32 7.61 4.49 8.91
N ASN A 33 6.45 4.60 8.27
CA ASN A 33 6.28 4.23 6.85
C ASN A 33 7.18 5.08 5.95
N ASP A 34 7.24 6.40 6.17
CA ASP A 34 8.11 7.30 5.39
C ASP A 34 9.59 6.89 5.53
N LYS A 35 10.05 6.55 6.75
CA LYS A 35 11.41 6.05 7.00
C LYS A 35 11.68 4.68 6.37
N ILE A 36 10.70 3.79 6.37
CA ILE A 36 10.79 2.49 5.70
C ILE A 36 10.96 2.72 4.20
N ASP A 37 10.12 3.55 3.58
CA ASP A 37 10.18 3.83 2.14
C ASP A 37 11.53 4.47 1.74
N GLU A 38 12.04 5.44 2.51
CA GLU A 38 13.36 6.05 2.28
C GLU A 38 14.50 5.02 2.41
N THR A 39 14.42 4.14 3.42
CA THR A 39 15.42 3.10 3.66
C THR A 39 15.39 2.02 2.59
N GLU A 40 14.21 1.55 2.19
CA GLU A 40 14.02 0.61 1.08
C GLU A 40 14.58 1.17 -0.22
N TYR A 41 14.29 2.43 -0.52
CA TYR A 41 14.79 3.11 -1.72
C TYR A 41 16.32 3.13 -1.73
N ARG A 42 16.95 3.66 -0.68
CA ARG A 42 18.41 3.73 -0.58
C ARG A 42 19.08 2.36 -0.65
N LEU A 43 18.50 1.36 0.01
CA LEU A 43 19.04 0.01 -0.02
C LEU A 43 18.88 -0.61 -1.41
N SER A 44 17.78 -0.37 -2.10
CA SER A 44 17.57 -0.85 -3.47
C SER A 44 18.53 -0.19 -4.47
N GLU A 45 18.79 1.11 -4.33
CA GLU A 45 19.74 1.87 -5.16
C GLU A 45 21.15 1.31 -4.97
N LEU A 46 21.60 1.16 -3.72
CA LEU A 46 22.90 0.59 -3.42
C LEU A 46 23.02 -0.85 -3.92
N MET A 47 21.99 -1.69 -3.74
CA MET A 47 21.98 -3.06 -4.26
C MET A 47 22.07 -3.09 -5.78
N ALA A 48 21.44 -2.14 -6.49
CA ALA A 48 21.55 -2.01 -7.94
C ALA A 48 22.95 -1.55 -8.37
N GLU A 49 23.51 -0.52 -7.71
CA GLU A 49 24.86 0.00 -7.97
C GLU A 49 25.95 -1.05 -7.75
N THR A 50 25.78 -1.92 -6.74
CA THR A 50 26.72 -3.00 -6.42
C THR A 50 26.37 -4.32 -7.09
N GLU A 51 25.45 -4.31 -8.07
CA GLU A 51 24.97 -5.50 -8.81
C GLU A 51 24.55 -6.67 -7.90
N THR A 52 24.09 -6.35 -6.70
CA THR A 52 23.76 -7.30 -5.64
C THR A 52 22.27 -7.62 -5.66
N GLN A 53 21.92 -8.73 -6.33
CA GLN A 53 20.53 -9.17 -6.43
C GLN A 53 19.92 -9.60 -5.09
N ASN A 54 20.72 -10.18 -4.20
CA ASN A 54 20.30 -10.56 -2.85
C ASN A 54 21.50 -10.71 -1.90
N PHE A 55 21.24 -10.59 -0.59
CA PHE A 55 22.21 -10.90 0.47
C PHE A 55 21.48 -11.40 1.73
N THR A 56 22.21 -12.04 2.65
CA THR A 56 21.67 -12.50 3.93
C THR A 56 22.43 -11.90 5.10
N ARG A 57 21.71 -11.33 6.07
CA ARG A 57 22.28 -10.75 7.29
C ARG A 57 21.33 -10.98 8.46
N GLY A 58 21.85 -11.48 9.58
CA GLY A 58 21.04 -11.69 10.79
C GLY A 58 19.90 -12.70 10.63
N GLY A 59 20.03 -13.68 9.73
CA GLY A 59 18.97 -14.67 9.47
C GLY A 59 17.84 -14.17 8.56
N VAL A 60 17.97 -12.97 8.00
CA VAL A 60 17.03 -12.39 7.03
C VAL A 60 17.73 -12.29 5.67
N MET A 61 17.05 -12.74 4.63
CA MET A 61 17.47 -12.53 3.24
C MET A 61 16.77 -11.29 2.70
N PHE A 62 17.58 -10.39 2.14
CA PHE A 62 17.18 -9.18 1.43
C PHE A 62 17.38 -9.42 -0.06
N TYR A 63 16.40 -9.05 -0.88
CA TYR A 63 16.47 -9.26 -2.33
C TYR A 63 15.80 -8.10 -3.08
N LEU A 64 16.35 -7.75 -4.24
CA LEU A 64 15.71 -6.80 -5.15
C LEU A 64 14.45 -7.43 -5.76
N THR A 65 13.37 -6.68 -5.77
CA THR A 65 12.14 -7.06 -6.48
C THR A 65 11.56 -5.84 -7.19
N GLY A 66 11.16 -6.03 -8.45
CA GLY A 66 10.33 -5.09 -9.17
C GLY A 66 8.86 -5.40 -8.90
N THR A 67 8.11 -4.42 -8.42
CA THR A 67 6.67 -4.54 -8.18
C THR A 67 5.95 -3.40 -8.89
N THR A 68 5.07 -3.75 -9.81
CA THR A 68 4.10 -2.83 -10.40
C THR A 68 3.15 -2.35 -9.31
N ARG A 69 3.09 -1.04 -9.10
CA ARG A 69 2.16 -0.39 -8.18
C ARG A 69 1.12 0.35 -8.99
N ALA A 70 -0.15 0.12 -8.67
CA ALA A 70 -1.27 0.83 -9.26
C ALA A 70 -2.18 1.44 -8.18
N SER A 71 -2.60 2.67 -8.39
CA SER A 71 -3.58 3.37 -7.54
C SER A 71 -4.57 4.12 -8.40
N ALA A 72 -5.80 4.32 -7.92
CA ALA A 72 -6.77 5.14 -8.64
C ALA A 72 -6.24 6.58 -8.81
N ALA A 73 -6.39 7.14 -10.01
CA ALA A 73 -6.08 8.55 -10.24
C ALA A 73 -6.99 9.45 -9.37
N ALA A 74 -6.45 10.58 -8.92
CA ALA A 74 -7.16 11.50 -8.05
C ALA A 74 -8.49 11.94 -8.68
N GLY A 75 -9.60 11.77 -7.95
CA GLY A 75 -10.95 12.11 -8.43
C GLY A 75 -11.54 11.15 -9.48
N ARG A 76 -10.82 10.11 -9.94
CA ARG A 76 -11.27 9.17 -10.99
C ARG A 76 -11.84 7.85 -10.46
N LYS A 77 -12.06 7.75 -9.15
CA LYS A 77 -12.45 6.50 -8.47
C LYS A 77 -13.75 5.91 -9.00
N GLU A 78 -14.78 6.73 -9.21
CA GLU A 78 -16.08 6.27 -9.72
C GLU A 78 -15.99 5.79 -11.18
N GLU A 79 -15.25 6.52 -12.02
CA GLU A 79 -14.99 6.14 -13.40
C GLU A 79 -14.20 4.84 -13.51
N LEU A 80 -13.18 4.66 -12.67
CA LEU A 80 -12.43 3.41 -12.55
C LEU A 80 -13.35 2.24 -12.20
N TYR A 81 -14.31 2.41 -11.29
CA TYR A 81 -15.20 1.33 -10.89
C TYR A 81 -16.16 0.94 -12.00
N LEU A 82 -16.70 1.93 -12.72
CA LEU A 82 -17.54 1.69 -13.87
C LEU A 82 -16.77 0.99 -14.99
N ALA A 83 -15.52 1.38 -15.22
CA ALA A 83 -14.64 0.73 -16.19
C ALA A 83 -14.36 -0.74 -15.81
N LEU A 84 -13.98 -1.00 -14.56
CA LEU A 84 -13.75 -2.35 -14.04
C LEU A 84 -14.99 -3.24 -14.19
N LYS A 85 -16.18 -2.73 -13.83
CA LYS A 85 -17.44 -3.46 -13.98
C LYS A 85 -17.77 -3.76 -15.44
N LYS A 86 -17.60 -2.78 -16.35
CA LYS A 86 -17.83 -2.96 -17.80
C LYS A 86 -16.86 -3.98 -18.41
N ALA A 87 -15.63 -4.04 -17.90
CA ALA A 87 -14.61 -4.98 -18.35
C ALA A 87 -14.77 -6.39 -17.75
N GLY A 88 -15.76 -6.63 -16.88
CA GLY A 88 -16.03 -7.95 -16.28
C GLY A 88 -15.35 -8.19 -14.93
N PHE A 89 -14.67 -7.20 -14.37
CA PHE A 89 -13.91 -7.29 -13.10
C PHE A 89 -14.66 -6.67 -11.93
N GLY A 90 -15.99 -6.82 -11.91
CA GLY A 90 -16.85 -6.24 -10.86
C GLY A 90 -16.54 -6.77 -9.45
N ASP A 91 -16.02 -7.99 -9.35
CA ASP A 91 -15.65 -8.63 -8.09
C ASP A 91 -14.46 -7.95 -7.39
N LEU A 92 -13.70 -7.12 -8.12
CA LEU A 92 -12.63 -6.29 -7.53
C LEU A 92 -13.19 -5.10 -6.72
N VAL A 93 -14.51 -4.85 -6.78
CA VAL A 93 -15.16 -3.62 -6.29
C VAL A 93 -16.20 -3.94 -5.21
N TYR A 94 -15.77 -4.09 -3.96
CA TYR A 94 -16.71 -4.39 -2.85
C TYR A 94 -17.15 -3.18 -2.01
N GLU A 95 -16.50 -2.02 -2.13
CA GLU A 95 -16.91 -0.70 -1.59
C GLU A 95 -15.79 0.31 -1.88
N THR A 96 -14.55 -0.18 -1.81
CA THR A 96 -13.36 0.46 -2.34
C THR A 96 -12.41 -0.52 -3.03
N VAL A 97 -11.77 -0.11 -4.12
CA VAL A 97 -10.66 -0.87 -4.71
C VAL A 97 -9.44 -0.76 -3.80
N ASN A 98 -9.00 -1.89 -3.26
CA ASN A 98 -7.77 -1.97 -2.49
C ASN A 98 -6.56 -1.74 -3.41
N ALA A 99 -5.64 -0.86 -3.04
CA ALA A 99 -4.49 -0.52 -3.89
C ALA A 99 -3.57 -1.73 -4.18
N ASN A 100 -3.45 -2.69 -3.26
CA ASN A 100 -2.65 -3.90 -3.48
C ASN A 100 -3.34 -4.85 -4.45
N SER A 101 -4.65 -5.07 -4.30
CA SER A 101 -5.45 -5.86 -5.25
C SER A 101 -5.46 -5.24 -6.65
N LEU A 102 -5.55 -3.91 -6.73
CA LEU A 102 -5.45 -3.17 -7.99
C LEU A 102 -4.06 -3.29 -8.61
N SER A 103 -2.99 -3.23 -7.81
CA SER A 103 -1.62 -3.41 -8.29
C SER A 103 -1.40 -4.78 -8.91
N ALA A 104 -1.87 -5.85 -8.24
CA ALA A 104 -1.81 -7.21 -8.78
C ALA A 104 -2.61 -7.34 -10.08
N PHE A 105 -3.84 -6.84 -10.10
CA PHE A 105 -4.69 -6.86 -11.29
C PHE A 105 -4.09 -6.09 -12.47
N VAL A 106 -3.61 -4.86 -12.24
CA VAL A 106 -3.01 -4.04 -13.30
C VAL A 106 -1.74 -4.70 -13.85
N LYS A 107 -0.95 -5.34 -13.01
CA LYS A 107 0.21 -6.12 -13.44
C LYS A 107 -0.20 -7.24 -14.40
N GLU A 108 -1.19 -8.05 -14.03
CA GLU A 108 -1.73 -9.11 -14.89
C GLU A 108 -2.25 -8.56 -16.22
N GLN A 109 -2.97 -7.43 -16.20
CA GLN A 109 -3.48 -6.79 -17.41
C GLN A 109 -2.38 -6.23 -18.33
N MET A 110 -1.27 -5.77 -17.77
CA MET A 110 -0.11 -5.35 -18.55
C MET A 110 0.62 -6.56 -19.15
N GLU A 111 0.83 -7.62 -18.38
CA GLU A 111 1.44 -8.88 -18.86
C GLU A 111 0.63 -9.48 -20.03
N GLU A 112 -0.71 -9.41 -19.99
CA GLU A 112 -1.60 -9.83 -21.08
C GLU A 112 -1.62 -8.88 -22.29
N ASN A 113 -1.11 -7.65 -22.13
CA ASN A 113 -1.14 -6.58 -23.13
C ASN A 113 0.26 -6.08 -23.49
N ASN A 114 1.21 -7.00 -23.67
CA ASN A 114 2.61 -6.71 -24.07
C ASN A 114 3.34 -5.73 -23.14
N ASP A 115 3.15 -5.88 -21.84
CA ASP A 115 3.69 -5.01 -20.78
C ASP A 115 3.22 -3.54 -20.88
N GLU A 116 2.14 -3.26 -21.64
CA GLU A 116 1.55 -1.94 -21.77
C GLU A 116 0.22 -1.83 -21.02
N LEU A 117 -0.03 -0.67 -20.40
CA LEU A 117 -1.31 -0.39 -19.74
C LEU A 117 -2.45 -0.37 -20.78
N PRO A 118 -3.50 -1.20 -20.62
CA PRO A 118 -4.63 -1.18 -21.54
C PRO A 118 -5.29 0.19 -21.61
N GLY A 119 -5.73 0.58 -22.81
CA GLY A 119 -6.30 1.91 -23.05
C GLY A 119 -7.53 2.23 -22.19
N TRP A 120 -8.29 1.23 -21.76
CA TRP A 120 -9.46 1.40 -20.89
C TRP A 120 -9.12 1.70 -19.43
N LEU A 121 -7.88 1.45 -18.99
CA LEU A 121 -7.34 1.84 -17.68
C LEU A 121 -6.56 3.16 -17.73
N SER A 122 -6.15 3.59 -18.93
CA SER A 122 -5.38 4.82 -19.12
C SER A 122 -6.10 6.04 -18.53
N GLY A 123 -5.40 6.80 -17.69
CA GLY A 123 -5.93 7.98 -17.00
C GLY A 123 -6.88 7.68 -15.82
N LEU A 124 -7.27 6.43 -15.61
CA LEU A 124 -8.08 6.00 -14.45
C LEU A 124 -7.20 5.49 -13.31
N VAL A 125 -6.00 5.02 -13.62
CA VAL A 125 -4.99 4.56 -12.66
C VAL A 125 -3.66 5.27 -12.85
N ASN A 126 -2.97 5.51 -11.76
CA ASN A 126 -1.55 5.82 -11.74
C ASN A 126 -0.79 4.51 -11.60
N VAL A 127 0.11 4.22 -12.54
CA VAL A 127 0.95 3.02 -12.54
C VAL A 127 2.41 3.44 -12.49
N PHE A 128 3.18 2.79 -11.62
CA PHE A 128 4.62 2.96 -11.57
C PHE A 128 5.31 1.65 -11.19
N GLU A 129 6.48 1.41 -11.74
CA GLU A 129 7.37 0.35 -11.28
C GLU A 129 8.10 0.80 -10.03
N LYS A 130 7.90 0.09 -8.92
CA LYS A 130 8.68 0.27 -7.69
C LYS A 130 9.71 -0.86 -7.64
N THR A 131 10.99 -0.53 -7.75
CA THR A 131 12.05 -1.42 -7.26
C THR A 131 12.16 -1.24 -5.76
N SER A 132 12.04 -2.32 -5.00
CA SER A 132 12.12 -2.30 -3.54
C SER A 132 12.89 -3.51 -3.02
N VAL A 133 13.24 -3.46 -1.73
CA VAL A 133 13.91 -4.57 -1.05
C VAL A 133 12.89 -5.40 -0.29
N GLY A 134 12.72 -6.66 -0.69
CA GLY A 134 11.91 -7.62 0.05
C GLY A 134 12.70 -8.27 1.19
N MET A 135 12.01 -8.63 2.27
CA MET A 135 12.58 -9.42 3.38
C MET A 135 11.91 -10.79 3.46
N ARG A 136 12.70 -11.85 3.63
CA ARG A 136 12.19 -13.18 3.99
C ARG A 136 13.10 -13.89 4.98
N LYS A 137 12.53 -14.82 5.75
CA LYS A 137 13.31 -15.69 6.64
C LYS A 137 14.28 -16.52 5.81
N ALA A 138 15.55 -16.54 6.19
CA ALA A 138 16.54 -17.37 5.52
C ALA A 138 16.24 -18.85 5.82
N SER A 139 16.07 -19.65 4.76
CA SER A 139 16.15 -21.10 4.84
C SER A 139 17.62 -21.48 5.08
N LYS A 140 17.87 -22.44 6.00
CA LYS A 140 19.22 -22.93 6.33
C LYS A 140 19.96 -23.48 5.11
#